data_AF-A0A9W6TXI2-F1
#
_entry.id   AF-A0A9W6TXI2-F1
#
_cell.length_a   1.000
_cell.length_b   1.000
_cell.length_c   1.000
_cell.angle_alpha   90.00
_cell.angle_beta   90.00
_cell.angle_gamma   90.00
#
_symmetry.space_group_name_H-M   'P 1'
#
loop_
_entity.id
_entity.type
_entity.pdbx_description
1 polymer ?
#
loop_
_entity_poly.entity_id
_entity_poly.type
_entity_poly.pdbx_seq_one_letter_code
_entity_poly.pdbx_strand_id
1 'polypeptide(L)'
;MQLLIMNFYTVGTITANKKGLCSAMLPKKNKNSRKESNKRPTWIARGTFHITEMQQVPRIKFTRGWDTLGGFMLAAGGSATVDRIVCRDPGTGEQAEVMCPRFVKDY
;
A
#
# COMPACT_ATOMS: atom_id res chain seq x y z
N MET A 1 -0.48 -19.62 0.20
CA MET A 1 -1.64 -19.77 -0.71
C MET A 1 -2.77 -20.64 -0.14
N GLN A 2 -2.53 -21.48 0.87
CA GLN A 2 -3.59 -22.30 1.49
C GLN A 2 -4.78 -21.49 2.04
N LEU A 3 -4.52 -20.31 2.63
CA LEU A 3 -5.57 -19.44 3.17
C LEU A 3 -6.59 -18.97 2.12
N LEU A 4 -6.14 -18.65 0.90
CA LEU A 4 -7.01 -18.25 -0.21
C LEU A 4 -7.91 -19.41 -0.68
N ILE A 5 -7.39 -20.64 -0.69
CA ILE A 5 -8.15 -21.85 -1.05
C ILE A 5 -9.24 -22.12 -0.01
N MET A 6 -8.95 -21.80 1.26
CA MET A 6 -9.88 -21.92 2.37
C MET A 6 -10.84 -20.73 2.53
N ASN A 7 -10.89 -19.81 1.55
CA ASN A 7 -11.68 -18.57 1.59
C ASN A 7 -11.39 -17.65 2.79
N PHE A 8 -10.21 -17.76 3.40
CA PHE A 8 -9.77 -16.79 4.41
C PHE A 8 -9.24 -15.53 3.73
N TYR A 9 -9.82 -14.39 4.11
CA TYR A 9 -9.36 -13.08 3.71
C TYR A 9 -8.27 -12.59 4.65
N THR A 10 -7.14 -12.14 4.09
CA THR A 10 -6.04 -11.59 4.90
C THR A 10 -5.66 -10.22 4.37
N VAL A 11 -5.62 -9.22 5.24
CA VAL A 11 -5.03 -7.91 4.95
C VAL A 11 -3.85 -7.70 5.88
N GLY A 12 -2.74 -7.19 5.36
CA GLY A 12 -1.58 -6.92 6.19
C GLY A 12 -0.52 -6.06 5.52
N THR A 13 0.31 -5.46 6.35
CA THR A 13 1.49 -4.71 5.92
C THR A 13 2.58 -5.66 5.42
N ILE A 14 3.24 -5.30 4.33
CA ILE A 14 4.33 -6.09 3.74
C ILE A 14 5.60 -5.24 3.60
N THR A 15 6.75 -5.89 3.62
CA THR A 15 8.03 -5.22 3.38
C THR A 15 8.35 -5.19 1.89
N ALA A 16 8.92 -4.09 1.41
CA ALA A 16 9.29 -3.87 0.00
C ALA A 16 10.40 -4.82 -0.53
N ASN A 17 10.98 -5.67 0.32
CA ASN A 17 12.05 -6.59 -0.06
C ASN A 17 11.56 -8.01 -0.43
N LYS A 18 10.25 -8.22 -0.59
CA LYS A 18 9.69 -9.52 -0.97
C LYS A 18 9.74 -9.73 -2.49
N LYS A 19 10.24 -10.90 -2.93
CA LYS A 19 10.45 -11.26 -4.35
C LYS A 19 9.17 -11.29 -5.21
N GLY A 20 7.99 -11.38 -4.60
CA GLY A 20 6.70 -11.42 -5.30
C GLY A 20 6.03 -10.06 -5.51
N LEU A 21 6.66 -8.95 -5.11
CA LEU A 21 6.08 -7.62 -5.30
C LEU A 21 6.21 -7.16 -6.76
N CYS A 22 5.18 -6.52 -7.28
CA CYS A 22 5.23 -5.87 -8.59
C CYS A 22 6.37 -4.85 -8.62
N SER A 23 7.32 -5.02 -9.55
CA SER A 23 8.49 -4.15 -9.69
C SER A 23 8.10 -2.68 -9.95
N ALA A 24 6.95 -2.45 -10.58
CA ALA A 24 6.41 -1.12 -10.82
C ALA A 24 6.01 -0.37 -9.53
N MET A 25 5.70 -1.09 -8.46
CA MET A 25 5.36 -0.49 -7.16
C MET A 25 6.57 -0.24 -6.28
N LEU A 26 7.70 -0.90 -6.55
CA LEU A 26 8.90 -0.76 -5.73
C LEU A 26 9.55 0.61 -5.93
N PRO A 27 10.26 1.14 -4.92
CA PRO A 27 11.08 2.33 -5.09
C PRO A 27 12.08 2.09 -6.21
N LYS A 28 12.22 3.06 -7.11
CA LYS A 28 13.18 2.96 -8.20
C LYS A 28 14.60 2.94 -7.63
N LYS A 29 15.52 2.33 -8.38
CA LYS A 29 16.95 2.48 -8.08
C LYS A 29 17.46 3.75 -8.76
N ASN A 30 18.22 4.53 -8.01
CA ASN A 30 18.85 5.75 -8.47
C ASN A 30 20.06 5.39 -9.36
N LYS A 31 20.63 6.38 -10.07
CA LYS A 31 21.87 6.20 -10.87
C LYS A 31 23.04 5.56 -10.08
N ASN A 32 23.07 5.76 -8.76
CA ASN A 32 24.08 5.20 -7.87
C ASN A 32 23.72 3.80 -7.33
N SER A 33 22.81 3.08 -7.96
CA SER A 33 22.30 1.75 -7.56
C SER A 33 21.64 1.65 -6.17
N ARG A 34 21.54 2.76 -5.42
CA ARG A 34 20.79 2.84 -4.16
C ARG A 34 19.29 2.87 -4.44
N LYS A 35 18.49 2.23 -3.58
CA LYS A 35 17.02 2.34 -3.62
C LYS A 35 16.61 3.74 -3.19
N GLU A 36 15.63 4.30 -3.88
CA GLU A 36 14.98 5.53 -3.47
C GLU A 36 14.35 5.36 -2.08
N SER A 37 14.28 6.46 -1.33
CA SER A 37 13.69 6.46 0.00
C SER A 37 12.23 5.99 -0.06
N ASN A 38 11.81 5.20 0.94
CA ASN A 38 10.39 4.88 1.14
C ASN A 38 9.62 6.07 1.74
N LYS A 39 10.27 7.18 2.09
CA LYS A 39 9.55 8.39 2.52
C LYS A 39 8.70 8.95 1.40
N ARG A 40 7.59 9.60 1.76
CA ARG A 40 6.75 10.29 0.78
C ARG A 40 7.55 11.44 0.14
N PRO A 41 7.67 11.48 -1.19
CA PRO A 41 8.23 12.63 -1.87
C PRO A 41 7.34 13.87 -1.72
N THR A 42 7.96 15.05 -1.65
CA THR A 42 7.24 16.32 -1.40
C THR A 42 6.22 16.65 -2.47
N TRP A 43 6.43 16.22 -3.71
CA TRP A 43 5.54 16.45 -4.85
C TRP A 43 4.34 15.49 -4.90
N ILE A 44 4.33 14.41 -4.11
CA ILE A 44 3.18 13.50 -4.03
C ILE A 44 2.27 13.98 -2.91
N ALA A 45 1.02 14.27 -3.25
CA ALA A 45 0.00 14.65 -2.29
C ALA A 45 -0.20 13.55 -1.24
N ARG A 46 -0.43 13.96 0.01
CA ARG A 46 -0.75 13.03 1.11
C ARG A 46 -2.05 12.28 0.79
N GLY A 47 -2.10 10.99 1.11
CA GLY A 47 -3.25 10.14 0.79
C GLY A 47 -3.28 9.65 -0.66
N THR A 48 -2.27 9.94 -1.46
CA THR A 48 -2.12 9.29 -2.77
C THR A 48 -1.83 7.80 -2.55
N PHE A 49 -2.46 6.94 -3.35
CA PHE A 49 -2.18 5.51 -3.33
C PHE A 49 -2.23 4.94 -4.74
N HIS A 50 -1.56 3.80 -4.92
CA HIS A 50 -1.60 3.01 -6.14
C HIS A 50 -2.02 1.60 -5.79
N ILE A 51 -3.00 1.06 -6.51
CA ILE A 51 -3.45 -0.32 -6.41
C ILE A 51 -2.97 -1.10 -7.63
N THR A 52 -2.49 -2.32 -7.42
CA THR A 52 -2.27 -3.28 -8.50
C THR A 52 -2.78 -4.64 -8.06
N GLU A 53 -3.18 -5.44 -9.02
CA GLU A 53 -3.69 -6.79 -8.79
C GLU A 53 -2.69 -7.80 -9.33
N MET A 54 -2.58 -8.95 -8.68
CA MET A 54 -1.71 -10.01 -9.15
C MET A 54 -2.32 -10.66 -10.38
N GLN A 55 -1.60 -10.64 -11.50
CA GLN A 55 -2.08 -11.19 -12.78
C GLN A 55 -2.52 -12.66 -12.68
N GLN A 56 -1.79 -13.48 -11.91
CA GLN A 56 -2.10 -14.90 -11.73
C GLN A 56 -3.26 -15.16 -10.76
N VAL A 57 -3.48 -14.25 -9.79
CA VAL A 57 -4.50 -14.39 -8.76
C VAL A 57 -5.13 -13.02 -8.51
N PRO A 58 -6.15 -12.61 -9.29
CA PRO A 58 -6.74 -11.27 -9.21
C PRO A 58 -7.32 -10.91 -7.84
N ARG A 59 -7.61 -11.93 -7.01
CA ARG A 59 -8.04 -11.74 -5.62
C ARG A 59 -6.95 -11.13 -4.73
N ILE A 60 -5.67 -11.25 -5.11
CA ILE A 60 -4.56 -10.65 -4.40
C ILE A 60 -4.33 -9.25 -4.96
N LYS A 61 -4.52 -8.26 -4.10
CA LYS A 61 -4.32 -6.86 -4.38
C LYS A 61 -3.17 -6.33 -3.54
N PHE A 62 -2.43 -5.41 -4.13
CA PHE A 62 -1.35 -4.71 -3.47
C PHE A 62 -1.68 -3.23 -3.50
N THR A 63 -1.39 -2.53 -2.42
CA THR A 63 -1.41 -1.07 -2.40
C THR A 63 -0.12 -0.52 -1.86
N ARG A 64 0.37 0.51 -2.54
CA ARG A 64 1.34 1.43 -1.99
C ARG A 64 0.61 2.71 -1.64
N GLY A 65 0.66 3.09 -0.37
CA GLY A 65 0.05 4.32 0.16
C GLY A 65 1.13 5.33 0.54
N TRP A 66 0.86 6.60 0.29
CA TRP A 66 1.74 7.71 0.64
C TRP A 66 1.03 8.64 1.63
N ASP A 67 1.11 8.29 2.91
CA ASP A 67 0.70 9.17 3.99
C ASP A 67 1.93 9.89 4.59
N THR A 68 2.41 9.49 5.77
CA THR A 68 3.69 9.97 6.32
C THR A 68 4.89 9.13 5.85
N LEU A 69 4.70 7.82 5.72
CA LEU A 69 5.68 6.88 5.16
C LEU A 69 5.03 6.12 4.00
N GLY A 70 5.83 5.78 2.99
CA GLY A 70 5.43 4.92 1.88
C GLY A 70 5.22 3.49 2.37
N GLY A 71 4.00 3.17 2.79
CA GLY A 71 3.59 1.87 3.27
C GLY A 71 3.16 0.95 2.13
N PHE A 72 3.37 -0.35 2.31
CA PHE A 72 2.89 -1.38 1.40
C PHE A 72 1.90 -2.27 2.15
N MET A 73 0.75 -2.50 1.54
CA MET A 73 -0.25 -3.44 2.03
C MET A 73 -0.56 -4.49 0.98
N LEU A 74 -0.77 -5.72 1.47
CA LEU A 74 -1.31 -6.84 0.72
C LEU A 74 -2.72 -7.11 1.22
N ALA A 75 -3.66 -7.31 0.31
CA ALA A 75 -4.97 -7.85 0.61
C ALA A 75 -5.21 -9.10 -0.25
N ALA A 76 -5.38 -10.25 0.39
CA ALA A 76 -5.78 -11.51 -0.23
C ALA A 76 -7.31 -11.61 -0.15
N GLY A 77 -8.00 -10.70 -0.84
CA GLY A 77 -9.42 -10.41 -0.69
C GLY A 77 -9.69 -8.94 -0.38
N GLY A 78 -10.93 -8.61 -0.01
CA GLY A 78 -11.33 -7.25 0.34
C GLY A 78 -11.59 -6.34 -0.87
N SER A 79 -12.34 -5.27 -0.59
CA SER A 79 -12.76 -4.32 -1.62
C SER A 79 -11.66 -3.29 -1.92
N ALA A 80 -11.41 -3.05 -3.20
CA ALA A 80 -10.51 -1.99 -3.68
C ALA A 80 -11.24 -0.66 -3.93
N THR A 81 -12.52 -0.57 -3.56
CA THR A 81 -13.29 0.67 -3.64
C THR A 81 -12.59 1.77 -2.85
N VAL A 82 -12.63 2.99 -3.37
CA VAL A 82 -12.08 4.16 -2.68
C VAL A 82 -12.97 4.50 -1.49
N ASP A 83 -12.34 4.69 -0.34
CA ASP A 83 -12.95 5.13 0.91
C ASP A 83 -12.03 6.20 1.54
N ARG A 84 -12.35 6.65 2.76
CA ARG A 84 -11.58 7.61 3.54
C ARG A 84 -11.28 7.07 4.92
N ILE A 85 -10.09 7.41 5.40
CA ILE A 85 -9.65 7.22 6.78
C ILE A 85 -9.17 8.55 7.35
N VAL A 86 -9.37 8.73 8.65
CA VAL A 86 -8.79 9.86 9.38
C VAL A 86 -7.38 9.47 9.77
N CYS A 87 -6.38 10.20 9.26
CA CYS A 87 -4.99 9.99 9.63
C CYS A 87 -4.47 11.18 10.42
N ARG A 88 -3.80 10.89 11.53
CA ARG A 88 -3.17 11.90 12.38
C ARG A 88 -1.76 12.18 11.88
N ASP A 89 -1.42 13.44 11.67
CA ASP A 89 -0.05 13.86 11.43
C ASP A 89 0.77 13.65 12.72
N PRO A 90 1.87 12.88 12.69
CA PRO A 90 2.66 12.61 13.89
C PRO A 90 3.50 13.81 14.36
N GLY A 91 3.73 14.82 13.50
CA GLY A 91 4.48 16.02 13.84
C GLY A 91 3.61 17.15 14.41
N THR A 92 2.44 17.40 13.82
CA THR A 92 1.53 18.48 14.27
C THR A 92 0.39 17.97 15.15
N GLY A 93 0.09 16.67 15.10
CA GLY A 93 -1.05 16.09 15.80
C GLY A 93 -2.39 16.35 15.13
N GLU A 94 -2.43 17.10 14.02
CA GLU A 94 -3.65 17.40 13.26
C GLU A 94 -4.23 16.15 12.60
N GLN A 95 -5.55 16.10 12.50
CA GLN A 95 -6.27 15.03 11.84
C GLN A 95 -6.68 15.48 10.44
N ALA A 96 -6.39 14.65 9.44
CA ALA A 96 -6.81 14.88 8.07
C ALA A 96 -7.52 13.64 7.53
N GLU A 97 -8.62 13.84 6.80
CA GLU A 97 -9.19 12.78 5.99
C GLU A 97 -8.31 12.54 4.77
N VAL A 98 -7.88 11.29 4.59
CA VAL A 98 -7.10 10.85 3.44
C VAL A 98 -7.85 9.74 2.71
N MET A 99 -7.77 9.77 1.39
CA MET A 99 -8.33 8.71 0.56
C MET A 99 -7.51 7.43 0.76
N CYS A 100 -8.19 6.29 0.84
CA CYS A 100 -7.55 4.99 0.90
C CYS A 100 -8.44 3.91 0.24
N PRO A 101 -7.86 2.76 -0.17
CA PRO A 101 -8.67 1.60 -0.52
C PRO A 101 -9.46 1.08 0.69
N ARG A 102 -10.63 0.52 0.46
CA ARG A 102 -11.48 -0.01 1.54
C ARG A 102 -10.80 -1.09 2.37
N PHE A 103 -10.05 -2.01 1.75
CA PHE A 103 -9.28 -3.00 2.50
C PHE A 103 -8.21 -2.39 3.43
N VAL A 104 -7.74 -1.17 3.17
CA VAL A 104 -6.81 -0.47 4.08
C VAL A 104 -7.54 0.06 5.32
N LYS A 105 -8.82 0.41 5.17
CA LYS A 105 -9.69 0.80 6.29
C LYS A 105 -10.17 -0.38 7.11
N ASP A 106 -10.31 -1.54 6.48
CA ASP A 106 -10.69 -2.80 7.16
C ASP A 106 -9.50 -3.45 7.91
N TYR A 107 -8.28 -2.92 7.76
CA TYR A 107 -7.06 -3.34 8.46
C TYR A 107 -6.89 -2.61 9.79
#